data_AF-A0A7S3S386-F1
#
_entry.id   AF-A0A7S3S386-F1
#
_cell.length_a   1.000
_cell.length_b   1.000
_cell.length_c   1.000
_cell.angle_alpha   90.00
_cell.angle_beta   90.00
_cell.angle_gamma   90.00
#
_symmetry.space_group_name_H-M   'P 1'
#
loop_
_entity.id
_entity.type
_entity.pdbx_description
1 polymer ?
#
loop_
_entity_poly.entity_id
_entity_poly.type
_entity_poly.pdbx_seq_one_letter_code
_entity_poly.pdbx_strand_id
1 'polypeptide(L)'
;VGEGAVGEGEFESLDAMAMSGLSEHVIYSVARPVWLHPGQSATVPVGCYDLPAVRVLVYDPSVSETCATRAIHLRNATDQVLAPGSVSVAEAGRLVAQAVFTPMLPGDEQLIPYGKDSTVSVVRSVKHDARVSAIEIEHDRLEGGRKVLSGVKLTDTMDRRTTYTLRNNCAAPQRIPLADVNVSRKEPSAVGPSVESPPLYVDHSASSMHGGYAIVTEDRSIKMTESRNFSRYRFKLQPTEHLEFAVDERAVVTRRICGAREVKALLESKQFRDGAGADVLEAPARTALVAMVQRAVRDELLQKVERESADGPEQVGSHVSAKELLSWRSEAALPVSLLNGLDKLHTLELRRCEGQRKISSAQAHVKEIFVNQDRLRENIRSLEKVGPNALLKRYLSDLDKEEDDLIQTRKAIGAKEEADAKIKLEMAALQLAIGEEVKALRRQSSGELLAQ
;
A
#
# COMPACT_ATOMS: atom_id res chain seq x y z
N VAL A 1 -9.09 -13.09 12.69
CA VAL A 1 -8.44 -14.41 12.56
C VAL A 1 -8.71 -14.85 11.14
N GLY A 2 -7.69 -14.76 10.28
CA GLY A 2 -7.83 -14.88 8.84
C GLY A 2 -7.80 -16.34 8.39
N GLU A 3 -8.75 -16.71 7.54
CA GLU A 3 -8.61 -17.85 6.66
C GLU A 3 -7.84 -17.37 5.43
N GLY A 4 -6.54 -17.64 5.43
CA GLY A 4 -5.71 -17.51 4.24
C GLY A 4 -6.08 -18.61 3.27
N ALA A 5 -6.68 -18.22 2.14
CA ALA A 5 -6.78 -19.08 0.96
C ALA A 5 -5.34 -19.37 0.49
N VAL A 6 -4.86 -20.56 0.83
CA VAL A 6 -3.63 -21.13 0.30
C VAL A 6 -3.86 -21.29 -1.20
N GLY A 7 -3.12 -20.52 -2.00
CA GLY A 7 -3.12 -20.69 -3.45
C GLY A 7 -2.66 -22.11 -3.77
N GLU A 8 -3.56 -22.87 -4.41
CA GLU A 8 -3.21 -24.14 -5.04
C GLU A 8 -2.14 -23.84 -6.09
N GLY A 9 -0.90 -24.20 -5.79
CA GLY A 9 0.14 -24.23 -6.81
C GLY A 9 -0.28 -25.24 -7.85
N GLU A 10 -0.51 -24.79 -9.08
CA GLU A 10 -0.55 -25.66 -10.25
C GLU A 10 0.81 -26.33 -10.37
N PHE A 11 0.94 -27.49 -9.74
CA PHE A 11 1.91 -28.49 -10.14
C PHE A 11 1.53 -28.89 -11.57
N GLU A 12 2.50 -28.94 -12.48
CA GLU A 12 2.34 -29.67 -13.74
C GLU A 12 1.84 -31.08 -13.37
N SER A 13 0.55 -31.33 -13.59
CA SER A 13 -0.07 -32.61 -13.32
C SER A 13 0.51 -33.59 -14.32
N LEU A 14 1.53 -34.33 -13.90
CA LEU A 14 2.00 -35.52 -14.62
C LEU A 14 0.76 -36.40 -14.87
N ASP A 15 0.51 -36.68 -16.13
CA ASP A 15 -0.66 -37.41 -16.58
C ASP A 15 -0.76 -38.73 -15.79
N ALA A 16 -1.85 -38.93 -15.05
CA ALA A 16 -1.97 -40.05 -14.11
C ALA A 16 -1.81 -41.43 -14.80
N MET A 17 -2.03 -41.50 -16.12
CA MET A 17 -1.75 -42.69 -16.93
C MET A 17 -0.25 -43.01 -17.05
N ALA A 18 0.65 -42.02 -17.07
CA ALA A 18 2.10 -42.25 -17.09
C ALA A 18 2.63 -42.74 -15.73
N MET A 19 1.97 -42.34 -14.64
CA MET A 19 2.30 -42.73 -13.26
C MET A 19 1.60 -44.02 -12.79
N SER A 20 0.51 -44.43 -13.44
CA SER A 20 -0.32 -45.60 -13.08
C SER A 20 0.47 -46.92 -13.01
N GLY A 21 1.54 -47.07 -13.80
CA GLY A 21 2.42 -48.24 -13.76
C GLY A 21 3.59 -48.16 -12.78
N LEU A 22 3.86 -46.97 -12.21
CA LEU A 22 4.97 -46.73 -11.29
C LEU A 22 4.60 -46.95 -9.81
N SER A 23 3.31 -46.91 -9.48
CA SER A 23 2.82 -47.04 -8.09
C SER A 23 2.77 -48.48 -7.59
N GLU A 24 2.73 -49.48 -8.48
CA GLU A 24 2.59 -50.88 -8.08
C GLU A 24 3.89 -51.68 -8.20
N HIS A 25 4.51 -51.79 -9.39
CA HIS A 25 5.78 -52.51 -9.57
C HIS A 25 6.61 -52.02 -10.76
N VAL A 26 7.89 -51.69 -10.54
CA VAL A 26 8.88 -51.53 -11.63
C VAL A 26 9.55 -52.89 -11.90
N ILE A 27 9.31 -53.46 -13.07
CA ILE A 27 9.83 -54.78 -13.45
C ILE A 27 11.17 -54.61 -14.17
N TYR A 28 12.22 -55.22 -13.61
CA TYR A 28 13.54 -55.27 -14.21
C TYR A 28 13.86 -56.68 -14.70
N SER A 29 14.29 -56.79 -15.95
CA SER A 29 14.79 -58.05 -16.52
C SER A 29 16.28 -58.18 -16.24
N VAL A 30 16.65 -59.07 -15.31
CA VAL A 30 18.05 -59.37 -15.01
C VAL A 30 18.62 -60.29 -16.09
N ALA A 31 19.74 -59.88 -16.71
CA ALA A 31 20.32 -60.59 -17.85
C ALA A 31 20.80 -62.03 -17.55
N ARG A 32 21.07 -62.36 -16.28
CA ARG A 32 21.56 -63.69 -15.87
C ARG A 32 20.74 -64.23 -14.69
N PRO A 33 20.41 -65.54 -14.69
CA PRO A 33 19.76 -66.18 -13.55
C PRO A 33 20.64 -66.08 -12.30
N VAL A 34 20.02 -65.85 -11.14
CA VAL A 34 20.68 -65.80 -9.82
C VAL A 34 20.19 -66.97 -8.98
N TRP A 35 21.12 -67.72 -8.39
CA TRP A 35 20.82 -68.85 -7.49
C TRP A 35 21.20 -68.48 -6.06
N LEU A 36 20.32 -68.75 -5.09
CA LEU A 36 20.52 -68.50 -3.67
C LEU A 36 20.18 -69.75 -2.86
N HIS A 37 21.02 -70.12 -1.90
CA HIS A 37 20.71 -71.18 -0.95
C HIS A 37 19.80 -70.65 0.18
N PRO A 38 19.07 -71.54 0.88
CA PRO A 38 18.25 -71.14 2.03
C PRO A 38 19.06 -70.32 3.05
N GLY A 39 18.51 -69.16 3.46
CA GLY A 39 19.13 -68.26 4.43
C GLY A 39 20.16 -67.27 3.88
N GLN A 40 20.42 -67.27 2.57
CA GLN A 40 21.33 -66.31 1.94
C GLN A 40 20.60 -65.08 1.39
N SER A 41 21.32 -63.94 1.30
CA SER A 41 20.86 -62.72 0.64
C SER A 41 21.86 -62.32 -0.44
N ALA A 42 21.38 -61.78 -1.57
CA ALA A 42 22.23 -61.21 -2.61
C ALA A 42 21.75 -59.83 -3.03
N THR A 43 22.71 -58.99 -3.39
CA THR A 43 22.47 -57.75 -4.14
C THR A 43 22.62 -58.05 -5.61
N VAL A 44 21.52 -57.97 -6.37
CA VAL A 44 21.52 -58.23 -7.81
C VAL A 44 21.64 -56.91 -8.55
N PRO A 45 22.76 -56.62 -9.25
CA PRO A 45 22.86 -55.43 -10.08
C PRO A 45 21.90 -55.57 -11.26
N VAL A 46 20.95 -54.64 -11.35
CA VAL A 46 19.95 -54.61 -12.42
C VAL A 46 20.58 -54.23 -13.76
N GLY A 47 21.49 -53.25 -13.74
CA GLY A 47 22.18 -52.78 -14.94
C GLY A 47 23.30 -51.80 -14.60
N CYS A 48 24.14 -51.54 -15.59
CA CYS A 48 25.14 -50.49 -15.57
C CYS A 48 24.95 -49.70 -16.86
N TYR A 49 24.66 -48.40 -16.73
CA TYR A 49 24.29 -47.56 -17.86
C TYR A 49 25.23 -46.36 -17.95
N ASP A 50 25.70 -46.08 -19.16
CA ASP A 50 26.41 -44.85 -19.47
C ASP A 50 25.37 -43.79 -19.88
N LEU A 51 25.00 -42.94 -18.91
CA LEU A 51 23.98 -41.92 -19.10
C LEU A 51 24.59 -40.54 -19.39
N PRO A 52 23.95 -39.70 -20.24
CA PRO A 52 24.34 -38.31 -20.40
C PRO A 52 24.23 -37.56 -19.06
N ALA A 53 25.37 -37.09 -18.56
CA ALA A 53 25.46 -36.40 -17.29
C ALA A 53 26.42 -35.21 -17.39
N VAL A 54 26.00 -34.05 -16.88
CA VAL A 54 26.81 -32.83 -16.86
C VAL A 54 26.97 -32.33 -15.43
N ARG A 55 28.20 -32.03 -15.03
CA ARG A 55 28.45 -31.37 -13.74
C ARG A 55 28.02 -29.92 -13.84
N VAL A 56 27.14 -29.49 -12.94
CA VAL A 56 26.59 -28.14 -12.90
C VAL A 56 26.75 -27.56 -11.49
N LEU A 57 26.78 -26.25 -11.40
CA LEU A 57 26.57 -25.51 -10.16
C LEU A 57 25.14 -24.97 -10.18
N VAL A 58 24.42 -25.06 -9.07
CA VAL A 58 23.02 -24.63 -8.97
C VAL A 58 22.90 -23.66 -7.82
N TYR A 59 22.58 -22.42 -8.12
CA TYR A 59 22.25 -21.40 -7.14
C TYR A 59 20.72 -21.33 -7.01
N ASP A 60 20.22 -21.58 -5.81
CA ASP A 60 18.82 -21.41 -5.44
C ASP A 60 18.78 -20.52 -4.19
N PRO A 61 18.16 -19.32 -4.26
CA PRO A 61 18.10 -18.39 -3.13
C PRO A 61 17.36 -18.95 -1.91
N SER A 62 16.51 -19.97 -2.07
CA SER A 62 15.82 -20.65 -0.96
C SER A 62 16.74 -21.64 -0.22
N VAL A 63 17.78 -22.14 -0.87
CA VAL A 63 18.75 -23.10 -0.31
C VAL A 63 19.99 -22.38 0.25
N SER A 64 20.48 -21.36 -0.44
CA SER A 64 21.61 -20.55 0.00
C SER A 64 21.55 -19.13 -0.56
N GLU A 65 21.83 -18.14 0.29
CA GLU A 65 21.84 -16.73 -0.11
C GLU A 65 23.01 -16.32 -1.00
N THR A 66 24.11 -17.08 -0.99
CA THR A 66 25.37 -16.65 -1.64
C THR A 66 26.13 -17.73 -2.37
N CYS A 67 26.00 -19.00 -1.98
CA CYS A 67 26.81 -20.10 -2.51
C CYS A 67 25.99 -20.99 -3.43
N ALA A 68 26.65 -21.60 -4.42
CA ALA A 68 26.01 -22.59 -5.28
C ALA A 68 26.10 -24.01 -4.67
N THR A 69 25.27 -24.91 -5.17
CA THR A 69 25.30 -26.34 -4.86
C THR A 69 25.85 -27.09 -6.07
N ARG A 70 26.82 -27.97 -5.85
CA ARG A 70 27.30 -28.89 -6.88
C ARG A 70 26.21 -29.92 -7.15
N ALA A 71 25.83 -30.07 -8.41
CA ALA A 71 24.87 -31.07 -8.83
C ALA A 71 25.31 -31.76 -10.13
N ILE A 72 24.73 -32.93 -10.38
CA ILE A 72 24.83 -33.64 -11.65
C ILE A 72 23.50 -33.45 -12.37
N HIS A 73 23.53 -32.82 -13.54
CA HIS A 73 22.40 -32.80 -14.45
C HIS A 73 22.40 -34.09 -15.25
N LEU A 74 21.54 -35.02 -14.84
CA LEU A 74 21.41 -36.36 -15.39
C LEU A 74 20.19 -36.43 -16.30
N ARG A 75 20.34 -37.06 -17.46
CA ARG A 75 19.23 -37.41 -18.35
C ARG A 75 19.09 -38.92 -18.44
N ASN A 76 17.87 -39.42 -18.23
CA ASN A 76 17.58 -40.83 -18.47
C ASN A 76 17.46 -41.08 -19.98
N ALA A 77 18.56 -41.45 -20.63
CA ALA A 77 18.59 -41.81 -22.04
C ALA A 77 18.29 -43.31 -22.30
N THR A 78 17.88 -44.06 -21.28
CA THR A 78 17.51 -45.47 -21.41
C THR A 78 16.01 -45.62 -21.66
N ASP A 79 15.61 -46.82 -22.06
CA ASP A 79 14.22 -47.26 -22.18
C ASP A 79 13.65 -47.79 -20.86
N GLN A 80 14.46 -47.82 -19.79
CA GLN A 80 14.05 -48.29 -18.48
C GLN A 80 13.72 -47.13 -17.53
N VAL A 81 12.79 -47.41 -16.62
CA VAL A 81 12.53 -46.54 -15.47
C VAL A 81 13.67 -46.68 -14.47
N LEU A 82 14.27 -45.57 -14.06
CA LEU A 82 15.19 -45.55 -12.93
C LEU A 82 14.37 -45.42 -11.64
N ALA A 83 14.35 -46.47 -10.82
CA ALA A 83 13.53 -46.55 -9.60
C ALA A 83 13.94 -45.51 -8.55
N PRO A 84 13.00 -45.04 -7.71
CA PRO A 84 13.32 -44.13 -6.63
C PRO A 84 14.15 -44.85 -5.55
N GLY A 85 14.98 -44.11 -4.85
CA GLY A 85 15.82 -44.68 -3.80
C GLY A 85 16.90 -43.72 -3.32
N SER A 86 18.08 -44.25 -3.00
CA SER A 86 19.26 -43.46 -2.67
C SER A 86 20.37 -43.70 -3.68
N VAL A 87 21.00 -42.63 -4.14
CA VAL A 87 22.16 -42.69 -5.03
C VAL A 87 23.41 -42.31 -4.27
N SER A 88 24.46 -43.09 -4.46
CA SER A 88 25.82 -42.79 -4.00
C SER A 88 26.59 -42.14 -5.14
N VAL A 89 27.12 -40.94 -4.91
CA VAL A 89 27.94 -40.21 -5.89
C VAL A 89 29.40 -40.46 -5.54
N ALA A 90 30.16 -41.03 -6.47
CA ALA A 90 31.59 -41.24 -6.33
C ALA A 90 32.37 -40.42 -7.37
N GLU A 91 33.46 -39.80 -6.95
CA GLU A 91 34.39 -39.04 -7.79
C GLU A 91 35.81 -39.62 -7.62
N ALA A 92 36.45 -39.99 -8.73
CA ALA A 92 37.79 -40.59 -8.75
C ALA A 92 37.94 -41.77 -7.76
N GLY A 93 36.94 -42.65 -7.71
CA GLY A 93 36.91 -43.83 -6.84
C GLY A 93 36.62 -43.54 -5.37
N ARG A 94 36.32 -42.29 -4.99
CA ARG A 94 35.96 -41.90 -3.62
C ARG A 94 34.49 -41.54 -3.54
N LEU A 95 33.80 -42.04 -2.52
CA LEU A 95 32.44 -41.61 -2.23
C LEU A 95 32.46 -40.13 -1.79
N VAL A 96 31.73 -39.27 -2.50
CA VAL A 96 31.64 -37.83 -2.20
C VAL A 96 30.30 -37.41 -1.63
N ALA A 97 29.22 -38.14 -1.92
CA ALA A 97 27.90 -37.86 -1.35
C ALA A 97 26.95 -39.05 -1.44
N GLN A 98 25.86 -38.97 -0.68
CA GLN A 98 24.68 -39.79 -0.84
C GLN A 98 23.48 -38.85 -0.94
N ALA A 99 22.60 -39.08 -1.92
CA ALA A 99 21.42 -38.25 -2.19
C ALA A 99 20.17 -39.12 -2.35
N VAL A 100 19.01 -38.54 -2.05
CA VAL A 100 17.72 -39.16 -2.40
C VAL A 100 17.52 -39.01 -3.90
N PHE A 101 17.06 -40.08 -4.54
CA PHE A 101 16.79 -40.15 -5.96
C PHE A 101 15.29 -40.36 -6.18
N THR A 102 14.70 -39.45 -6.94
CA THR A 102 13.30 -39.55 -7.38
C THR A 102 13.25 -40.38 -8.66
N PRO A 103 12.11 -41.05 -8.95
CA PRO A 103 12.06 -41.93 -10.12
C PRO A 103 12.22 -41.10 -11.40
N MET A 104 12.91 -41.67 -12.39
CA MET A 104 13.04 -41.06 -13.72
C MET A 104 12.48 -41.98 -14.79
N LEU A 105 11.49 -41.51 -15.53
CA LEU A 105 10.99 -42.15 -16.74
C LEU A 105 12.00 -42.03 -17.89
N PRO A 106 11.90 -42.87 -18.94
CA PRO A 106 12.65 -42.69 -20.18
C PRO A 106 12.50 -41.27 -20.73
N GLY A 107 13.62 -40.57 -20.91
CA GLY A 107 13.67 -39.20 -21.40
C GLY A 107 13.73 -38.11 -20.32
N ASP A 108 13.41 -38.41 -19.06
CA ASP A 108 13.41 -37.43 -17.97
C ASP A 108 14.80 -36.84 -17.69
N GLU A 109 14.82 -35.61 -17.18
CA GLU A 109 16.02 -34.92 -16.72
C GLU A 109 15.89 -34.53 -15.25
N GLN A 110 16.97 -34.70 -14.48
CA GLN A 110 16.99 -34.40 -13.06
C GLN A 110 18.34 -33.83 -12.61
N LEU A 111 18.30 -32.96 -11.61
CA LEU A 111 19.48 -32.51 -10.87
C LEU A 111 19.68 -33.37 -9.61
N ILE A 112 20.87 -33.94 -9.47
CA ILE A 112 21.28 -34.69 -8.28
C ILE A 112 22.30 -33.84 -7.51
N PRO A 113 21.90 -33.13 -6.43
CA PRO A 113 22.82 -32.34 -5.62
C PRO A 113 23.74 -33.26 -4.81
N TYR A 114 25.02 -32.93 -4.73
CA TYR A 114 26.02 -33.75 -4.04
C TYR A 114 27.00 -32.95 -3.17
N GLY A 115 26.84 -31.63 -3.05
CA GLY A 115 27.66 -30.85 -2.11
C GLY A 115 27.54 -29.35 -2.31
N LYS A 116 28.06 -28.57 -1.37
CA LYS A 116 28.15 -27.11 -1.50
C LYS A 116 29.38 -26.71 -2.31
N ASP A 117 29.27 -25.60 -3.02
CA ASP A 117 30.38 -24.96 -3.75
C ASP A 117 30.56 -23.53 -3.26
N SER A 118 31.79 -23.16 -2.88
CA SER A 118 32.16 -21.80 -2.50
C SER A 118 33.02 -21.11 -3.56
N THR A 119 33.22 -21.74 -4.72
CA THR A 119 34.03 -21.18 -5.82
C THR A 119 33.25 -20.15 -6.60
N VAL A 120 31.93 -20.28 -6.67
CA VAL A 120 31.03 -19.24 -7.19
C VAL A 120 30.31 -18.54 -6.03
N SER A 121 30.33 -17.21 -6.05
CA SER A 121 29.53 -16.38 -5.15
C SER A 121 28.50 -15.58 -5.93
N VAL A 122 27.27 -15.55 -5.43
CA VAL A 122 26.15 -14.79 -6.00
C VAL A 122 25.73 -13.72 -5.00
N VAL A 123 25.56 -12.49 -5.48
CA VAL A 123 24.94 -11.40 -4.71
C VAL A 123 23.64 -11.00 -5.41
N ARG A 124 22.58 -10.82 -4.62
CA ARG A 124 21.25 -10.47 -5.14
C ARG A 124 20.84 -9.09 -4.64
N SER A 125 20.34 -8.26 -5.55
CA SER A 125 19.66 -7.01 -5.22
C SER A 125 18.29 -6.96 -5.88
N VAL A 126 17.31 -6.32 -5.24
CA VAL A 126 15.94 -6.22 -5.75
C VAL A 126 15.52 -4.77 -5.78
N LYS A 127 14.97 -4.34 -6.92
CA LYS A 127 14.32 -3.05 -7.08
C LYS A 127 12.87 -3.29 -7.49
N HIS A 128 11.98 -2.42 -7.03
CA HIS A 128 10.58 -2.42 -7.43
C HIS A 128 10.23 -1.05 -7.96
N ASP A 129 9.37 -1.04 -8.97
CA ASP A 129 8.76 0.17 -9.52
C ASP A 129 7.26 -0.10 -9.73
N ALA A 130 6.47 0.95 -9.57
CA ALA A 130 5.02 0.87 -9.62
C ALA A 130 4.49 2.04 -10.42
N ARG A 131 3.66 1.74 -11.43
CA ARG A 131 3.04 2.77 -12.26
C ARG A 131 1.60 2.44 -12.58
N VAL A 132 0.76 3.47 -12.66
CA VAL A 132 -0.60 3.31 -13.15
C VAL A 132 -0.53 3.08 -14.66
N SER A 133 -1.06 1.95 -15.13
CA SER A 133 -1.02 1.55 -16.54
C SER A 133 -2.34 1.74 -17.28
N ALA A 134 -3.46 1.67 -16.57
CA ALA A 134 -4.77 1.95 -17.15
C ALA A 134 -5.71 2.54 -16.09
N ILE A 135 -6.62 3.40 -16.56
CA ILE A 135 -7.63 4.04 -15.75
C ILE A 135 -8.98 3.87 -16.43
N GLU A 136 -9.90 3.18 -15.76
CA GLU A 136 -11.28 3.01 -16.21
C GLU A 136 -12.22 3.82 -15.31
N ILE A 137 -13.02 4.69 -15.90
CA ILE A 137 -14.04 5.42 -15.16
C ILE A 137 -15.21 4.49 -14.84
N GLU A 138 -15.56 4.41 -13.56
CA GLU A 138 -16.69 3.61 -13.10
C GLU A 138 -17.92 4.49 -12.85
N HIS A 139 -19.06 3.99 -13.30
CA HIS A 139 -20.35 4.64 -13.12
C HIS A 139 -21.29 3.70 -12.39
N ASP A 140 -21.90 4.18 -11.30
CA ASP A 140 -22.98 3.49 -10.64
C ASP A 140 -24.31 3.79 -11.35
N ARG A 141 -25.21 2.80 -11.37
CA ARG A 141 -26.57 2.97 -11.89
C ARG A 141 -27.49 3.38 -10.77
N LEU A 142 -28.13 4.53 -10.90
CA LEU A 142 -29.22 4.95 -10.01
C LEU A 142 -30.55 4.31 -10.44
N GLU A 143 -31.50 4.21 -9.50
CA GLU A 143 -32.89 3.86 -9.78
C GLU A 143 -33.46 4.84 -10.82
N GLY A 144 -33.79 4.32 -12.02
CA GLY A 144 -34.14 5.14 -13.20
C GLY A 144 -33.17 5.01 -14.37
N GLY A 145 -32.09 4.23 -14.25
CA GLY A 145 -31.21 3.83 -15.37
C GLY A 145 -30.12 4.84 -15.74
N ARG A 146 -29.98 5.95 -14.99
CA ARG A 146 -28.93 6.96 -15.19
C ARG A 146 -27.62 6.55 -14.52
N LYS A 147 -26.51 6.91 -15.17
CA LYS A 147 -25.14 6.58 -14.75
C LYS A 147 -24.53 7.77 -14.03
N VAL A 148 -24.12 7.60 -12.78
CA VAL A 148 -23.38 8.61 -12.04
C VAL A 148 -21.95 8.13 -11.85
N LEU A 149 -21.00 9.00 -12.14
CA LEU A 149 -19.59 8.77 -11.88
C LEU A 149 -19.38 8.43 -10.39
N SER A 150 -19.04 7.17 -10.09
CA SER A 150 -18.88 6.67 -8.73
C SER A 150 -17.42 6.55 -8.30
N GLY A 151 -16.52 6.50 -9.27
CA GLY A 151 -15.10 6.45 -9.01
C GLY A 151 -14.32 5.96 -10.22
N VAL A 152 -13.21 5.33 -9.92
CA VAL A 152 -12.22 4.93 -10.89
C VAL A 152 -11.67 3.57 -10.53
N LYS A 153 -11.54 2.71 -11.53
CA LYS A 153 -10.80 1.46 -11.44
C LYS A 153 -9.41 1.69 -12.02
N LEU A 154 -8.40 1.51 -11.18
CA LEU A 154 -6.99 1.66 -11.53
C LEU A 154 -6.38 0.30 -11.75
N THR A 155 -5.61 0.19 -12.84
CA THR A 155 -4.76 -0.96 -13.12
C THR A 155 -3.32 -0.53 -12.97
N ASP A 156 -2.68 -0.97 -11.89
CA ASP A 156 -1.29 -0.70 -11.58
C ASP A 156 -0.42 -1.83 -12.14
N THR A 157 0.58 -1.47 -12.97
CA THR A 157 1.64 -2.40 -13.38
C THR A 157 2.78 -2.27 -12.38
N MET A 158 3.08 -3.37 -11.71
CA MET A 158 4.19 -3.49 -10.77
C MET A 158 5.33 -4.21 -11.47
N ASP A 159 6.44 -3.52 -11.67
CA ASP A 159 7.67 -4.09 -12.24
C ASP A 159 8.65 -4.36 -11.10
N ARG A 160 9.21 -5.57 -11.05
CA ARG A 160 10.19 -5.98 -10.05
C ARG A 160 11.43 -6.52 -10.76
N ARG A 161 12.57 -5.91 -10.49
CA ARG A 161 13.86 -6.30 -11.07
C ARG A 161 14.75 -6.91 -10.00
N THR A 162 15.07 -8.18 -10.17
CA THR A 162 16.06 -8.89 -9.35
C THR A 162 17.38 -8.95 -10.12
N THR A 163 18.42 -8.26 -9.64
CA THR A 163 19.76 -8.30 -10.22
C THR A 163 20.65 -9.27 -9.46
N TYR A 164 21.21 -10.23 -10.20
CA TYR A 164 22.20 -11.20 -9.75
C TYR A 164 23.58 -10.78 -10.21
N THR A 165 24.48 -10.56 -9.27
CA THR A 165 25.92 -10.39 -9.52
C THR A 165 26.59 -11.73 -9.25
N LEU A 166 26.95 -12.41 -10.34
CA LEU A 166 27.57 -13.73 -10.33
C LEU A 166 29.09 -13.56 -10.41
N ARG A 167 29.85 -14.18 -9.51
CA ARG A 167 31.31 -14.10 -9.51
C ARG A 167 31.94 -15.48 -9.36
N ASN A 168 32.85 -15.81 -10.27
CA ASN A 168 33.70 -16.98 -10.16
C ASN A 168 35.00 -16.60 -9.46
N ASN A 169 35.19 -17.08 -8.23
CA ASN A 169 36.37 -16.79 -7.40
C ASN A 169 37.55 -17.73 -7.68
N CYS A 170 37.42 -18.65 -8.63
CA CYS A 170 38.50 -19.56 -8.98
C CYS A 170 39.62 -18.83 -9.74
N ALA A 171 40.87 -19.01 -9.31
CA ALA A 171 42.04 -18.35 -9.90
C ALA A 171 42.61 -19.06 -11.14
N ALA A 172 42.24 -20.34 -11.36
CA ALA A 172 42.64 -21.15 -12.50
C ALA A 172 41.49 -22.10 -12.88
N PRO A 173 41.35 -22.53 -14.15
CA PRO A 173 40.31 -23.48 -14.51
C PRO A 173 40.51 -24.81 -13.75
N GLN A 174 39.45 -25.35 -13.15
CA GLN A 174 39.53 -26.54 -12.29
C GLN A 174 39.99 -27.76 -13.10
N ARG A 175 41.18 -28.29 -12.83
CA ARG A 175 41.60 -29.59 -13.36
C ARG A 175 40.72 -30.68 -12.75
N ILE A 176 39.86 -31.29 -13.55
CA ILE A 176 39.17 -32.53 -13.19
C ILE A 176 40.23 -33.64 -13.24
N PRO A 177 40.55 -34.33 -12.13
CA PRO A 177 41.41 -35.50 -12.19
C PRO A 177 40.67 -36.58 -12.97
N LEU A 178 41.14 -36.92 -14.17
CA LEU A 178 40.79 -38.18 -14.80
C LEU A 178 41.26 -39.27 -13.83
N ALA A 179 40.34 -40.11 -13.36
CA ALA A 179 40.74 -41.34 -12.70
C ALA A 179 41.52 -42.16 -13.73
N ASP A 180 42.76 -42.52 -13.41
CA ASP A 180 43.54 -43.48 -14.18
C ASP A 180 42.82 -44.83 -14.16
N VAL A 181 41.88 -45.02 -15.10
CA VAL A 181 41.35 -46.33 -15.41
C VAL A 181 42.43 -47.02 -16.23
N ASN A 182 43.18 -47.88 -15.57
CA ASN A 182 44.11 -48.82 -16.21
C ASN A 182 43.36 -49.64 -17.28
N VAL A 183 43.37 -49.15 -18.53
CA VAL A 183 43.07 -49.94 -19.72
C VAL A 183 44.29 -49.84 -20.62
N SER A 184 45.03 -50.94 -20.69
CA SER A 184 46.12 -51.11 -21.63
C SER A 184 45.61 -51.02 -23.07
N ARG A 185 45.82 -49.90 -23.79
CA ARG A 185 46.21 -49.89 -25.21
C ARG A 185 46.44 -48.48 -25.81
N LYS A 186 47.65 -48.32 -26.34
CA LYS A 186 48.08 -47.62 -27.58
C LYS A 186 47.58 -46.20 -27.92
N GLU A 187 48.60 -45.32 -27.92
CA GLU A 187 48.90 -44.19 -28.81
C GLU A 187 48.21 -42.82 -28.61
N PRO A 188 48.97 -41.71 -28.81
CA PRO A 188 48.60 -40.38 -28.31
C PRO A 188 47.82 -39.62 -29.38
N SER A 189 46.51 -39.49 -29.20
CA SER A 189 45.73 -38.46 -29.88
C SER A 189 45.92 -37.13 -29.14
N ALA A 190 46.51 -36.16 -29.83
CA ALA A 190 46.74 -34.81 -29.34
C ALA A 190 45.44 -33.99 -29.30
N VAL A 191 44.60 -34.24 -28.30
CA VAL A 191 43.59 -33.30 -27.80
C VAL A 191 43.58 -33.44 -26.28
N GLY A 192 44.33 -32.58 -25.58
CA GLY A 192 44.26 -32.52 -24.12
C GLY A 192 42.84 -32.15 -23.68
N PRO A 193 42.35 -32.65 -22.52
CA PRO A 193 41.00 -32.34 -22.05
C PRO A 193 40.89 -30.84 -21.79
N SER A 194 39.97 -30.17 -22.49
CA SER A 194 39.67 -28.76 -22.28
C SER A 194 39.10 -28.57 -20.87
N VAL A 195 39.79 -27.78 -20.07
CA VAL A 195 39.46 -27.49 -18.68
C VAL A 195 38.35 -26.42 -18.67
N GLU A 196 37.12 -26.81 -19.03
CA GLU A 196 35.97 -25.90 -18.98
C GLU A 196 35.36 -25.87 -17.58
N SER A 197 35.08 -24.67 -17.07
CA SER A 197 34.33 -24.47 -15.83
C SER A 197 32.91 -25.05 -15.96
N PRO A 198 32.38 -25.71 -14.91
CA PRO A 198 31.02 -26.24 -14.96
C PRO A 198 30.02 -25.09 -15.15
N PRO A 199 28.98 -25.28 -15.98
CA PRO A 199 27.91 -24.29 -16.11
C PRO A 199 27.22 -24.02 -14.78
N LEU A 200 26.84 -22.76 -14.56
CA LEU A 200 26.08 -22.29 -13.42
C LEU A 200 24.61 -22.14 -13.81
N TYR A 201 23.72 -22.76 -13.05
CA TYR A 201 22.28 -22.60 -13.11
C TYR A 201 21.84 -21.68 -11.98
N VAL A 202 21.02 -20.70 -12.31
CA VAL A 202 20.40 -19.78 -11.34
C VAL A 202 18.91 -20.02 -11.36
N ASP A 203 18.40 -20.51 -10.24
CA ASP A 203 16.98 -20.73 -10.01
C ASP A 203 16.35 -19.45 -9.49
N HIS A 204 15.29 -19.03 -10.16
CA HIS A 204 14.54 -17.83 -9.81
C HIS A 204 13.07 -18.16 -9.68
N SER A 205 12.52 -17.90 -8.50
CA SER A 205 11.07 -17.92 -8.26
C SER A 205 10.55 -16.50 -8.20
N ALA A 206 9.50 -16.24 -8.98
CA ALA A 206 8.80 -14.97 -8.98
C ALA A 206 8.17 -14.67 -7.62
N SER A 207 8.06 -13.40 -7.29
CA SER A 207 7.40 -12.94 -6.07
C SER A 207 5.91 -13.31 -6.04
N SER A 208 5.41 -13.84 -4.92
CA SER A 208 3.98 -14.12 -4.71
C SER A 208 3.14 -12.90 -4.29
N MET A 209 3.79 -11.75 -4.07
CA MET A 209 3.09 -10.51 -3.74
C MET A 209 2.14 -10.08 -4.87
N HIS A 210 1.13 -9.28 -4.52
CA HIS A 210 0.24 -8.64 -5.51
C HIS A 210 -0.57 -9.61 -6.39
N GLY A 211 -0.82 -10.83 -5.90
CA GLY A 211 -1.52 -11.88 -6.67
C GLY A 211 -0.60 -12.74 -7.54
N GLY A 212 0.73 -12.52 -7.45
CA GLY A 212 1.74 -13.27 -8.19
C GLY A 212 2.36 -12.43 -9.30
N TYR A 213 3.69 -12.42 -9.32
CA TYR A 213 4.44 -11.89 -10.44
C TYR A 213 4.70 -12.98 -11.47
N ALA A 214 4.74 -12.59 -12.74
CA ALA A 214 5.19 -13.43 -13.84
C ALA A 214 6.57 -12.97 -14.30
N ILE A 215 7.48 -13.92 -14.49
CA ILE A 215 8.81 -13.68 -15.05
C ILE A 215 8.66 -13.28 -16.53
N VAL A 216 9.28 -12.16 -16.90
CA VAL A 216 9.29 -11.63 -18.26
C VAL A 216 10.62 -11.94 -18.96
N THR A 217 11.71 -12.05 -18.20
CA THR A 217 13.04 -12.33 -18.75
C THR A 217 13.17 -13.78 -19.25
N GLU A 218 13.22 -13.94 -20.56
CA GLU A 218 13.45 -15.23 -21.23
C GLU A 218 14.93 -15.46 -21.61
N ASP A 219 15.76 -14.39 -21.60
CA ASP A 219 17.19 -14.49 -21.92
C ASP A 219 17.89 -15.52 -21.02
N ARG A 220 18.67 -16.42 -21.63
CA ARG A 220 19.39 -17.52 -20.96
C ARG A 220 18.52 -18.52 -20.19
N SER A 221 17.19 -18.44 -20.30
CA SER A 221 16.28 -19.41 -19.70
C SER A 221 16.45 -20.76 -20.39
N ILE A 222 16.68 -21.79 -19.58
CA ILE A 222 16.73 -23.20 -20.04
C ILE A 222 15.51 -23.99 -19.58
N LYS A 223 14.81 -23.49 -18.57
CA LYS A 223 13.53 -24.02 -18.11
C LYS A 223 12.68 -22.85 -17.61
N MET A 224 11.42 -22.81 -18.01
CA MET A 224 10.45 -21.86 -17.51
C MET A 224 9.10 -22.56 -17.40
N THR A 225 8.40 -22.36 -16.28
CA THR A 225 7.05 -22.92 -16.09
C THR A 225 6.04 -22.17 -16.94
N GLU A 226 4.95 -22.82 -17.32
CA GLU A 226 3.87 -22.20 -18.11
C GLU A 226 3.26 -21.00 -17.40
N SER A 227 3.09 -21.09 -16.08
CA SER A 227 2.62 -20.00 -15.21
C SER A 227 3.65 -18.88 -15.00
N ARG A 228 4.87 -19.02 -15.54
CA ARG A 228 5.98 -18.06 -15.45
C ARG A 228 6.35 -17.68 -14.01
N ASN A 229 6.03 -18.52 -13.04
CA ASN A 229 6.38 -18.32 -11.63
C ASN A 229 7.82 -18.80 -11.32
N PHE A 230 8.43 -19.57 -12.20
CA PHE A 230 9.78 -20.12 -12.03
C PHE A 230 10.53 -20.14 -13.36
N SER A 231 11.81 -19.76 -13.31
CA SER A 231 12.73 -19.96 -14.42
C SER A 231 14.13 -20.33 -13.91
N ARG A 232 14.79 -21.20 -14.66
CA ARG A 232 16.19 -21.57 -14.47
C ARG A 232 17.03 -20.99 -15.60
N TYR A 233 18.02 -20.21 -15.23
CA TYR A 233 18.92 -19.53 -16.17
C TYR A 233 20.28 -20.21 -16.23
N ARG A 234 20.89 -20.29 -17.42
CA ARG A 234 22.20 -20.93 -17.62
C ARG A 234 23.31 -19.91 -17.90
N PHE A 235 24.42 -20.06 -17.20
CA PHE A 235 25.63 -19.26 -17.35
C PHE A 235 26.87 -20.14 -17.52
N LYS A 236 27.85 -19.62 -18.25
CA LYS A 236 29.23 -20.13 -18.24
C LYS A 236 30.12 -18.98 -17.81
N LEU A 237 30.86 -19.14 -16.71
CA LEU A 237 31.76 -18.13 -16.16
C LEU A 237 33.20 -18.62 -16.22
N GLN A 238 34.07 -17.83 -16.82
CA GLN A 238 35.51 -18.05 -16.81
C GLN A 238 36.09 -17.81 -15.41
N PRO A 239 37.27 -18.37 -15.10
CA PRO A 239 37.98 -18.08 -13.86
C PRO A 239 38.12 -16.56 -13.65
N THR A 240 37.85 -16.07 -12.44
CA THR A 240 37.87 -14.64 -12.05
C THR A 240 36.84 -13.73 -12.74
N GLU A 241 35.99 -14.27 -13.61
CA GLU A 241 34.93 -13.50 -14.27
C GLU A 241 33.81 -13.11 -13.29
N HIS A 242 33.23 -11.93 -13.52
CA HIS A 242 31.99 -11.52 -12.89
C HIS A 242 31.00 -11.09 -13.98
N LEU A 243 29.73 -11.38 -13.74
CA LEU A 243 28.64 -11.08 -14.65
C LEU A 243 27.43 -10.57 -13.86
N GLU A 244 26.82 -9.50 -14.34
CA GLU A 244 25.53 -9.04 -13.84
C GLU A 244 24.41 -9.51 -14.75
N PHE A 245 23.36 -10.05 -14.16
CA PHE A 245 22.16 -10.51 -14.86
C PHE A 245 20.91 -10.04 -14.13
N ALA A 246 19.98 -9.42 -14.86
CA ALA A 246 18.74 -8.93 -14.30
C ALA A 246 17.55 -9.78 -14.75
N VAL A 247 16.77 -10.25 -13.79
CA VAL A 247 15.48 -10.90 -14.02
C VAL A 247 14.38 -9.89 -13.73
N ASP A 248 13.57 -9.60 -14.75
CA ASP A 248 12.42 -8.72 -14.67
C ASP A 248 11.16 -9.57 -14.49
N GLU A 249 10.41 -9.22 -13.45
CA GLU A 249 9.14 -9.81 -13.05
C GLU A 249 8.05 -8.73 -13.15
N ARG A 250 6.84 -9.10 -13.58
CA ARG A 250 5.70 -8.17 -13.70
C ARG A 250 4.44 -8.71 -13.05
N ALA A 251 3.75 -7.88 -12.28
CA ALA A 251 2.40 -8.14 -11.79
C ALA A 251 1.46 -7.02 -12.24
N VAL A 252 0.19 -7.37 -12.47
CA VAL A 252 -0.86 -6.41 -12.82
C VAL A 252 -1.93 -6.46 -11.74
N VAL A 253 -2.11 -5.35 -11.03
CA VAL A 253 -3.03 -5.24 -9.89
C VAL A 253 -4.13 -4.26 -10.22
N THR A 254 -5.36 -4.66 -9.97
CA THR A 254 -6.52 -3.80 -10.19
C THR A 254 -7.17 -3.42 -8.87
N ARG A 255 -7.43 -2.13 -8.66
CA ARG A 255 -8.10 -1.60 -7.46
C ARG A 255 -9.10 -0.50 -7.79
N ARG A 256 -10.12 -0.35 -6.94
CA ARG A 256 -11.15 0.69 -7.08
C ARG A 256 -10.89 1.84 -6.12
N ILE A 257 -11.03 3.07 -6.61
CA ILE A 257 -10.99 4.31 -5.84
C ILE A 257 -12.31 5.04 -6.02
N CYS A 258 -13.01 5.30 -4.92
CA CYS A 258 -14.29 6.03 -4.92
C CYS A 258 -14.21 7.37 -4.17
N GLY A 259 -13.21 7.55 -3.31
CA GLY A 259 -13.11 8.74 -2.47
C GLY A 259 -12.60 9.97 -3.24
N ALA A 260 -13.28 11.11 -3.13
CA ALA A 260 -12.83 12.35 -3.77
C ALA A 260 -11.42 12.79 -3.36
N ARG A 261 -11.01 12.53 -2.11
CA ARG A 261 -9.65 12.82 -1.63
C ARG A 261 -8.59 11.95 -2.31
N GLU A 262 -8.90 10.67 -2.53
CA GLU A 262 -8.01 9.72 -3.20
C GLU A 262 -7.92 10.02 -4.70
N VAL A 263 -9.05 10.36 -5.34
CA VAL A 263 -9.07 10.83 -6.74
C VAL A 263 -8.27 12.12 -6.90
N LYS A 264 -8.40 13.07 -5.96
CA LYS A 264 -7.58 14.29 -5.94
C LYS A 264 -6.08 13.95 -5.86
N ALA A 265 -5.70 13.07 -4.94
CA ALA A 265 -4.30 12.64 -4.78
C ALA A 265 -3.75 11.93 -6.03
N LEU A 266 -4.58 11.15 -6.72
CA LEU A 266 -4.24 10.53 -8.01
C LEU A 266 -3.94 11.60 -9.07
N LEU A 267 -4.86 12.57 -9.25
CA LEU A 267 -4.72 13.67 -10.20
C LEU A 267 -3.49 14.55 -9.90
N GLU A 268 -3.13 14.68 -8.62
CA GLU A 268 -1.95 15.41 -8.12
C GLU A 268 -0.70 14.52 -7.98
N SER A 269 -0.71 13.29 -8.45
CA SER A 269 0.50 12.45 -8.42
C SER A 269 1.50 12.89 -9.50
N LYS A 270 2.80 12.60 -9.30
CA LYS A 270 3.86 12.98 -10.26
C LYS A 270 3.57 12.50 -11.68
N GLN A 271 2.88 11.37 -11.83
CA GLN A 271 2.53 10.78 -13.11
C GLN A 271 1.51 11.61 -13.90
N PHE A 272 0.61 12.35 -13.22
CA PHE A 272 -0.51 13.05 -13.87
C PHE A 272 -0.47 14.59 -13.74
N ARG A 273 0.45 15.16 -12.94
CA ARG A 273 0.55 16.63 -12.74
C ARG A 273 0.79 17.40 -14.04
N ASP A 274 1.77 16.97 -14.83
CA ASP A 274 2.28 17.74 -15.97
C ASP A 274 1.73 17.25 -17.32
N GLY A 275 0.63 16.49 -17.30
CA GLY A 275 0.06 15.88 -18.50
C GLY A 275 0.85 14.66 -19.03
N ALA A 276 1.89 14.22 -18.32
CA ALA A 276 2.74 13.08 -18.69
C ALA A 276 2.00 11.74 -18.76
N GLY A 277 0.84 11.60 -18.12
CA GLY A 277 -0.02 10.42 -18.13
C GLY A 277 -1.28 10.55 -18.98
N ALA A 278 -1.27 11.40 -20.02
CA ALA A 278 -2.42 11.62 -20.90
C ALA A 278 -2.79 10.40 -21.76
N ASP A 279 -1.84 9.48 -21.97
CA ASP A 279 -2.01 8.16 -22.58
C ASP A 279 -2.81 7.20 -21.70
N VAL A 280 -2.69 7.35 -20.37
CA VAL A 280 -3.38 6.53 -19.37
C VAL A 280 -4.70 7.16 -18.91
N LEU A 281 -4.74 8.50 -18.79
CA LEU A 281 -5.92 9.27 -18.41
C LEU A 281 -6.27 10.29 -19.48
N GLU A 282 -7.26 9.97 -20.30
CA GLU A 282 -7.72 10.86 -21.36
C GLU A 282 -8.29 12.18 -20.80
N ALA A 283 -8.19 13.26 -21.59
CA ALA A 283 -8.65 14.59 -21.19
C ALA A 283 -10.14 14.68 -20.77
N PRO A 284 -11.10 14.01 -21.46
CA PRO A 284 -12.50 14.00 -21.04
C PRO A 284 -12.68 13.31 -19.68
N ALA A 285 -12.00 12.18 -19.49
CA ALA A 285 -12.00 11.42 -18.25
C ALA A 285 -11.43 12.25 -17.08
N ARG A 286 -10.29 12.92 -17.30
CA ARG A 286 -9.69 13.83 -16.33
C ARG A 286 -10.64 14.96 -15.94
N THR A 287 -11.32 15.57 -16.91
CA THR A 287 -12.26 16.66 -16.67
C THR A 287 -13.44 16.20 -15.81
N ALA A 288 -13.98 15.01 -16.10
CA ALA A 288 -15.05 14.41 -15.29
C ALA A 288 -14.60 14.15 -13.84
N LEU A 289 -13.38 13.63 -13.64
CA LEU A 289 -12.84 13.39 -12.30
C LEU A 289 -12.57 14.69 -11.52
N VAL A 290 -12.05 15.73 -12.19
CA VAL A 290 -11.90 17.06 -11.58
C VAL A 290 -13.26 17.61 -11.15
N ALA A 291 -14.29 17.49 -12.00
CA ALA A 291 -15.64 17.91 -11.67
C ALA A 291 -16.21 17.12 -10.47
N MET A 292 -15.97 15.80 -10.40
CA MET A 292 -16.35 14.96 -9.26
C MET A 292 -15.70 15.44 -7.96
N VAL A 293 -14.40 15.74 -7.99
CA VAL A 293 -13.65 16.25 -6.83
C VAL A 293 -14.17 17.61 -6.40
N GLN A 294 -14.33 18.55 -7.35
CA GLN A 294 -14.85 19.90 -7.06
C GLN A 294 -16.24 19.84 -6.45
N ARG A 295 -17.09 18.94 -6.94
CA ARG A 295 -18.43 18.74 -6.41
C ARG A 295 -18.41 18.18 -5.00
N ALA A 296 -17.62 17.16 -4.72
CA ALA A 296 -17.49 16.60 -3.38
C ALA A 296 -16.94 17.63 -2.37
N VAL A 297 -15.96 18.44 -2.79
CA VAL A 297 -15.44 19.56 -1.98
C VAL A 297 -16.54 20.58 -1.70
N ARG A 298 -17.30 20.99 -2.73
CA ARG A 298 -18.44 21.90 -2.57
C ARG A 298 -19.50 21.34 -1.62
N ASP A 299 -19.82 20.06 -1.72
CA ASP A 299 -20.81 19.40 -0.84
C ASP A 299 -20.35 19.36 0.63
N GLU A 300 -19.05 19.16 0.89
CA GLU A 300 -18.43 19.27 2.21
C GLU A 300 -18.50 20.70 2.77
N LEU A 301 -18.21 21.71 1.94
CA LEU A 301 -18.37 23.12 2.32
C LEU A 301 -19.83 23.47 2.62
N LEU A 302 -20.76 23.06 1.78
CA LEU A 302 -22.20 23.25 2.01
C LEU A 302 -22.67 22.55 3.28
N GLN A 303 -22.12 21.37 3.61
CA GLN A 303 -22.44 20.68 4.86
C GLN A 303 -21.96 21.47 6.09
N LYS A 304 -20.77 22.10 6.03
CA LYS A 304 -20.30 22.98 7.10
C LYS A 304 -21.23 24.19 7.28
N VAL A 305 -21.61 24.83 6.18
CA VAL A 305 -22.53 25.98 6.21
C VAL A 305 -23.92 25.57 6.73
N GLU A 306 -24.40 24.38 6.36
CA GLU A 306 -25.67 23.85 6.86
C GLU A 306 -25.65 23.69 8.39
N ARG A 307 -24.58 23.13 8.96
CA ARG A 307 -24.42 23.02 10.42
C ARG A 307 -24.39 24.39 11.10
N GLU A 308 -23.59 25.31 10.56
CA GLU A 308 -23.51 26.70 11.04
C GLU A 308 -24.87 27.44 11.02
N SER A 309 -25.72 27.15 10.02
CA SER A 309 -27.06 27.72 9.91
C SER A 309 -28.12 26.99 10.75
N ALA A 310 -27.89 25.72 11.09
CA ALA A 310 -28.81 24.91 11.88
C ALA A 310 -28.62 25.14 13.38
N ASP A 311 -27.39 25.43 13.80
CA ASP A 311 -27.10 25.79 15.18
C ASP A 311 -27.71 27.16 15.51
N GLY A 312 -28.11 27.33 16.77
CA GLY A 312 -28.73 28.58 17.22
C GLY A 312 -27.79 29.78 17.06
N PRO A 313 -28.33 31.02 17.11
CA PRO A 313 -27.55 32.23 16.92
C PRO A 313 -26.41 32.36 17.95
N GLU A 314 -26.43 31.61 19.05
CA GLU A 314 -25.40 31.60 20.09
C GLU A 314 -24.10 30.88 19.69
N GLN A 315 -24.13 30.02 18.67
CA GLN A 315 -22.98 29.19 18.25
C GLN A 315 -22.38 29.61 16.91
N VAL A 316 -22.71 30.82 16.44
CA VAL A 316 -22.13 31.38 15.21
C VAL A 316 -20.61 31.52 15.35
N GLY A 317 -19.87 31.06 14.33
CA GLY A 317 -18.41 31.01 14.26
C GLY A 317 -17.81 29.68 14.73
N SER A 318 -18.64 28.69 15.09
CA SER A 318 -18.17 27.38 15.60
C SER A 318 -17.78 26.40 14.50
N HIS A 319 -18.45 26.44 13.33
CA HIS A 319 -18.20 25.54 12.21
C HIS A 319 -17.56 26.24 11.02
N VAL A 320 -17.82 27.54 10.87
CA VAL A 320 -17.23 28.38 9.82
C VAL A 320 -16.54 29.57 10.47
N SER A 321 -15.22 29.64 10.35
CA SER A 321 -14.44 30.76 10.87
C SER A 321 -14.34 31.92 9.87
N ALA A 322 -14.13 33.15 10.38
CA ALA A 322 -13.85 34.32 9.55
C ALA A 322 -12.62 34.15 8.62
N LYS A 323 -11.61 33.37 9.06
CA LYS A 323 -10.43 33.06 8.24
C LYS A 323 -10.78 32.12 7.08
N GLU A 324 -11.61 31.10 7.33
CA GLU A 324 -12.10 30.20 6.28
C GLU A 324 -12.95 30.96 5.27
N LEU A 325 -13.85 31.83 5.71
CA LEU A 325 -14.67 32.68 4.81
C LEU A 325 -13.82 33.52 3.86
N LEU A 326 -12.74 34.12 4.38
CA LEU A 326 -11.80 34.87 3.56
C LEU A 326 -11.13 33.98 2.50
N SER A 327 -10.73 32.76 2.87
CA SER A 327 -10.13 31.79 1.92
C SER A 327 -11.14 31.37 0.84
N TRP A 328 -12.38 31.05 1.23
CA TRP A 328 -13.43 30.63 0.29
C TRP A 328 -13.79 31.73 -0.71
N ARG A 329 -13.71 33.01 -0.30
CA ARG A 329 -13.88 34.14 -1.21
C ARG A 329 -12.73 34.24 -2.21
N SER A 330 -11.49 34.07 -1.77
CA SER A 330 -10.33 34.11 -2.68
C SER A 330 -10.35 32.96 -3.70
N GLU A 331 -10.88 31.80 -3.32
CA GLU A 331 -10.98 30.61 -4.16
C GLU A 331 -12.28 30.54 -4.97
N ALA A 332 -13.21 31.50 -4.79
CA ALA A 332 -14.56 31.48 -5.35
C ALA A 332 -15.30 30.13 -5.12
N ALA A 333 -15.11 29.55 -3.93
CA ALA A 333 -15.55 28.18 -3.63
C ALA A 333 -17.08 28.01 -3.49
N LEU A 334 -17.79 29.10 -3.15
CA LEU A 334 -19.24 29.15 -2.96
C LEU A 334 -19.84 30.39 -3.62
N PRO A 335 -21.17 30.41 -3.91
CA PRO A 335 -21.85 31.58 -4.46
C PRO A 335 -21.65 32.84 -3.61
N VAL A 336 -21.50 33.98 -4.28
CA VAL A 336 -21.22 35.28 -3.63
C VAL A 336 -22.34 35.70 -2.68
N SER A 337 -23.60 35.38 -3.01
CA SER A 337 -24.77 35.61 -2.16
C SER A 337 -24.63 34.92 -0.80
N LEU A 338 -24.29 33.63 -0.80
CA LEU A 338 -24.10 32.82 0.39
C LEU A 338 -22.95 33.33 1.25
N LEU A 339 -21.81 33.67 0.63
CA LEU A 339 -20.65 34.24 1.31
C LEU A 339 -20.99 35.60 1.96
N ASN A 340 -21.75 36.46 1.28
CA ASN A 340 -22.19 37.74 1.83
C ASN A 340 -23.17 37.56 3.00
N GLY A 341 -24.01 36.52 2.97
CA GLY A 341 -24.89 36.15 4.08
C GLY A 341 -24.09 35.76 5.32
N LEU A 342 -23.07 34.91 5.17
CA LEU A 342 -22.19 34.47 6.25
C LEU A 342 -21.34 35.60 6.82
N ASP A 343 -20.86 36.53 5.99
CA ASP A 343 -20.17 37.74 6.44
C ASP A 343 -21.08 38.59 7.32
N LYS A 344 -22.31 38.85 6.87
CA LYS A 344 -23.30 39.60 7.67
C LYS A 344 -23.56 38.91 9.00
N LEU A 345 -23.74 37.60 8.99
CA LEU A 345 -23.91 36.79 10.20
C LEU A 345 -22.75 36.99 11.19
N HIS A 346 -21.50 36.90 10.71
CA HIS A 346 -20.31 37.13 11.53
C HIS A 346 -20.22 38.57 12.05
N THR A 347 -20.59 39.58 11.25
CA THR A 347 -20.59 40.98 11.71
C THR A 347 -21.64 41.23 12.80
N LEU A 348 -22.80 40.59 12.72
CA LEU A 348 -23.83 40.65 13.76
C LEU A 348 -23.36 39.95 15.04
N GLU A 349 -22.71 38.80 14.93
CA GLU A 349 -22.17 38.07 16.08
C GLU A 349 -21.09 38.89 16.80
N LEU A 350 -20.22 39.58 16.06
CA LEU A 350 -19.24 40.50 16.66
C LEU A 350 -19.94 41.63 17.44
N ARG A 351 -20.96 42.25 16.84
CA ARG A 351 -21.75 43.32 17.50
C ARG A 351 -22.47 42.80 18.76
N ARG A 352 -22.99 41.58 18.70
CA ARG A 352 -23.65 40.90 19.82
C ARG A 352 -22.66 40.65 20.96
N CYS A 353 -21.51 40.05 20.66
CA CYS A 353 -20.42 39.83 21.62
C CYS A 353 -19.96 41.13 22.30
N GLU A 354 -19.81 42.22 21.55
CA GLU A 354 -19.49 43.54 22.11
C GLU A 354 -20.61 44.08 23.02
N GLY A 355 -21.87 43.94 22.59
CA GLY A 355 -23.04 44.31 23.39
C GLY A 355 -23.08 43.54 24.70
N GLN A 356 -22.89 42.22 24.65
CA GLN A 356 -22.88 41.35 25.82
C GLN A 356 -21.75 41.68 26.79
N ARG A 357 -20.54 41.97 26.30
CA ARG A 357 -19.43 42.44 27.15
C ARG A 357 -19.79 43.75 27.87
N LYS A 358 -20.45 44.68 27.18
CA LYS A 358 -20.91 45.95 27.77
C LYS A 358 -22.03 45.73 28.80
N ILE A 359 -22.91 44.74 28.60
CA ILE A 359 -23.93 44.34 29.57
C ILE A 359 -23.24 43.75 30.81
N SER A 360 -22.32 42.80 30.65
CA SER A 360 -21.59 42.20 31.77
C SER A 360 -20.79 43.22 32.58
N SER A 361 -20.14 44.19 31.91
CA SER A 361 -19.43 45.28 32.59
C SER A 361 -20.38 46.19 33.37
N ALA A 362 -21.56 46.51 32.83
CA ALA A 362 -22.56 47.31 33.52
C ALA A 362 -23.18 46.54 34.71
N GLN A 363 -23.40 45.23 34.57
CA GLN A 363 -23.86 44.37 35.67
C GLN A 363 -22.81 44.27 36.79
N ALA A 364 -21.52 44.28 36.47
CA ALA A 364 -20.45 44.36 37.47
C ALA A 364 -20.47 45.70 38.22
N HIS A 365 -20.64 46.82 37.50
CA HIS A 365 -20.79 48.16 38.09
C HIS A 365 -22.00 48.22 39.05
N VAL A 366 -23.14 47.67 38.64
CA VAL A 366 -24.34 47.57 39.50
C VAL A 366 -24.03 46.83 40.81
N LYS A 367 -23.26 45.72 40.76
CA LYS A 367 -22.85 44.99 41.97
C LYS A 367 -21.93 45.83 42.86
N GLU A 368 -21.02 46.59 42.27
CA GLU A 368 -20.12 47.47 43.01
C GLU A 368 -20.89 48.60 43.71
N ILE A 369 -21.89 49.19 43.05
CA ILE A 369 -22.80 50.18 43.68
C ILE A 369 -23.46 49.57 44.92
N PHE A 370 -24.01 48.35 44.83
CA PHE A 370 -24.63 47.71 46.00
C PHE A 370 -23.66 47.50 47.18
N VAL A 371 -22.43 47.05 46.90
CA VAL A 371 -21.38 46.90 47.92
C VAL A 371 -21.04 48.24 48.57
N ASN A 372 -20.92 49.31 47.77
CA ASN A 372 -20.65 50.65 48.27
C ASN A 372 -21.82 51.21 49.10
N GLN A 373 -23.06 51.02 48.66
CA GLN A 373 -24.26 51.41 49.40
C GLN A 373 -24.34 50.71 50.76
N ASP A 374 -24.05 49.42 50.82
CA ASP A 374 -24.04 48.67 52.09
C ASP A 374 -22.99 49.22 53.06
N ARG A 375 -21.77 49.50 52.57
CA ARG A 375 -20.71 50.16 53.35
C ARG A 375 -21.15 51.55 53.83
N LEU A 376 -21.76 52.36 52.96
CA LEU A 376 -22.24 53.71 53.35
C LEU A 376 -23.33 53.61 54.42
N ARG A 377 -24.27 52.67 54.30
CA ARG A 377 -25.31 52.40 55.32
C ARG A 377 -24.71 51.97 56.65
N GLU A 378 -23.69 51.12 56.63
CA GLU A 378 -22.97 50.70 57.84
C GLU A 378 -22.23 51.88 58.50
N ASN A 379 -21.55 52.71 57.71
CA ASN A 379 -20.89 53.92 58.20
C ASN A 379 -21.89 54.90 58.84
N ILE A 380 -23.05 55.11 58.20
CA ILE A 380 -24.13 55.95 58.75
C ILE A 380 -24.63 55.40 60.08
N ARG A 381 -24.86 54.08 60.18
CA ARG A 381 -25.29 53.41 61.43
C ARG A 381 -24.27 53.60 62.56
N SER A 382 -22.98 53.57 62.24
CA SER A 382 -21.92 53.81 63.23
C SER A 382 -21.89 55.27 63.75
N LEU A 383 -22.37 56.23 62.95
CA LEU A 383 -22.33 57.67 63.24
C LEU A 383 -23.62 58.21 63.89
N GLU A 384 -24.68 57.42 63.97
CA GLU A 384 -25.99 57.81 64.52
C GLU A 384 -25.89 58.37 65.95
N LYS A 385 -24.94 57.86 66.75
CA LYS A 385 -24.73 58.28 68.14
C LYS A 385 -23.96 59.60 68.30
N VAL A 386 -23.35 60.12 67.23
CA VAL A 386 -22.47 61.30 67.25
C VAL A 386 -23.22 62.60 66.89
N GLY A 387 -24.50 62.50 66.50
CA GLY A 387 -25.30 63.65 66.10
C GLY A 387 -25.01 64.16 64.68
N PRO A 388 -25.72 65.20 64.21
CA PRO A 388 -25.59 65.69 62.84
C PRO A 388 -24.21 66.29 62.59
N ASN A 389 -23.42 65.65 61.72
CA ASN A 389 -22.07 66.07 61.33
C ASN A 389 -22.00 66.26 59.81
N ALA A 390 -21.11 67.14 59.33
CA ALA A 390 -20.84 67.38 57.91
C ALA A 390 -20.54 66.09 57.12
N LEU A 391 -19.91 65.10 57.77
CA LEU A 391 -19.62 63.79 57.18
C LEU A 391 -20.91 62.99 56.88
N LEU A 392 -21.90 63.00 57.77
CA LEU A 392 -23.19 62.33 57.57
C LEU A 392 -23.94 62.93 56.36
N LYS A 393 -23.91 64.25 56.22
CA LYS A 393 -24.48 64.94 55.05
C LYS A 393 -23.80 64.54 53.74
N ARG A 394 -22.49 64.29 53.77
CA ARG A 394 -21.74 63.80 52.60
C ARG A 394 -22.15 62.38 52.22
N TYR A 395 -22.28 61.47 53.19
CA TYR A 395 -22.73 60.11 52.92
C TYR A 395 -24.16 60.03 52.38
N LEU A 396 -25.07 60.86 52.86
CA LEU A 396 -26.42 60.95 52.29
C LEU A 396 -26.39 61.44 50.84
N SER A 397 -25.60 62.48 50.54
CA SER A 397 -25.44 62.96 49.17
C SER A 397 -24.76 61.96 48.25
N ASP A 398 -23.81 61.17 48.76
CA ASP A 398 -23.15 60.12 47.98
C ASP A 398 -24.12 58.97 47.69
N LEU A 399 -25.03 58.65 48.63
CA LEU A 399 -26.09 57.66 48.44
C LEU A 399 -27.12 58.09 47.39
N ASP A 400 -27.52 59.36 47.38
CA ASP A 400 -28.40 59.91 46.33
C ASP A 400 -27.78 59.78 44.94
N LYS A 401 -26.48 60.10 44.82
CA LYS A 401 -25.73 59.95 43.55
C LYS A 401 -25.62 58.48 43.11
N GLU A 402 -25.37 57.58 44.04
CA GLU A 402 -25.31 56.13 43.75
C GLU A 402 -26.67 55.59 43.29
N GLU A 403 -27.80 56.11 43.83
CA GLU A 403 -29.14 55.75 43.37
C GLU A 403 -29.43 56.27 41.95
N ASP A 404 -29.04 57.52 41.66
CA ASP A 404 -29.15 58.08 40.31
C ASP A 404 -28.31 57.28 39.29
N ASP A 405 -27.07 56.90 39.64
CA ASP A 405 -26.20 56.07 38.79
C ASP A 405 -26.77 54.66 38.61
N LEU A 406 -27.34 54.05 39.66
CA LEU A 406 -28.01 52.76 39.58
C LEU A 406 -29.18 52.78 38.58
N ILE A 407 -30.02 53.81 38.63
CA ILE A 407 -31.16 54.00 37.72
C ILE A 407 -30.66 54.15 36.29
N GLN A 408 -29.64 55.00 36.07
CA GLN A 408 -29.06 55.22 34.73
C GLN A 408 -28.43 53.94 34.17
N THR A 409 -27.64 53.23 34.97
CA THR A 409 -26.96 52.00 34.56
C THR A 409 -27.96 50.90 34.24
N ARG A 410 -29.02 50.73 35.04
CA ARG A 410 -30.10 49.75 34.75
C ARG A 410 -30.86 50.09 33.46
N LYS A 411 -31.17 51.35 33.22
CA LYS A 411 -31.78 51.80 31.96
C LYS A 411 -30.87 51.50 30.77
N ALA A 412 -29.56 51.70 30.91
CA ALA A 412 -28.58 51.38 29.88
C ALA A 412 -28.43 49.86 29.64
N ILE A 413 -28.54 49.03 30.68
CA ILE A 413 -28.58 47.56 30.56
C ILE A 413 -29.81 47.15 29.74
N GLY A 414 -31.01 47.60 30.13
CA GLY A 414 -32.24 47.25 29.41
C GLY A 414 -32.22 47.66 27.94
N ALA A 415 -31.69 48.84 27.62
CA ALA A 415 -31.54 49.28 26.21
C ALA A 415 -30.57 48.39 25.41
N LYS A 416 -29.48 47.92 26.03
CA LYS A 416 -28.52 47.01 25.39
C LYS A 416 -29.09 45.59 25.24
N GLU A 417 -29.84 45.10 26.24
CA GLU A 417 -30.54 43.81 26.17
C GLU A 417 -31.61 43.81 25.08
N GLU A 418 -32.36 44.91 24.91
CA GLU A 418 -33.32 45.05 23.79
C GLU A 418 -32.61 45.07 22.43
N ALA A 419 -31.45 45.72 22.33
CA ALA A 419 -30.63 45.70 21.12
C ALA A 419 -30.05 44.31 20.84
N ASP A 420 -29.60 43.58 21.87
CA ASP A 420 -29.13 42.20 21.77
C ASP A 420 -30.24 41.28 21.25
N ALA A 421 -31.45 41.40 21.79
CA ALA A 421 -32.62 40.64 21.33
C ALA A 421 -32.95 40.92 19.85
N LYS A 422 -32.85 42.18 19.39
CA LYS A 422 -33.02 42.54 17.98
C LYS A 422 -31.94 41.88 17.10
N ILE A 423 -30.68 41.93 17.51
CA ILE A 423 -29.58 41.29 16.78
C ILE A 423 -29.80 39.77 16.71
N LYS A 424 -30.22 39.12 17.80
CA LYS A 424 -30.53 37.68 17.80
C LYS A 424 -31.64 37.32 16.81
N LEU A 425 -32.69 38.14 16.71
CA LEU A 425 -33.77 37.94 15.73
C LEU A 425 -33.26 38.11 14.29
N GLU A 426 -32.45 39.14 14.02
CA GLU A 426 -31.84 39.36 12.70
C GLU A 426 -30.91 38.20 12.30
N MET A 427 -30.10 37.70 13.23
CA MET A 427 -29.23 36.54 13.02
C MET A 427 -30.04 35.29 12.71
N ALA A 428 -31.10 35.00 13.48
CA ALA A 428 -31.96 33.84 13.23
C ALA A 428 -32.64 33.90 11.85
N ALA A 429 -33.10 35.09 11.43
CA ALA A 429 -33.66 35.29 10.10
C ALA A 429 -32.62 35.04 8.99
N LEU A 430 -31.38 35.51 9.17
CA LEU A 430 -30.30 35.27 8.23
C LEU A 430 -29.88 33.79 8.17
N GLN A 431 -29.79 33.10 9.31
CA GLN A 431 -29.49 31.66 9.34
C GLN A 431 -30.53 30.86 8.56
N LEU A 432 -31.82 31.20 8.70
CA LEU A 432 -32.89 30.54 7.96
C LEU A 432 -32.77 30.79 6.45
N ALA A 433 -32.49 32.02 6.02
CA ALA A 433 -32.27 32.35 4.61
C ALA A 433 -31.04 31.62 4.02
N ILE A 434 -29.94 31.56 4.78
CA ILE A 434 -28.73 30.82 4.41
C ILE A 434 -29.04 29.32 4.28
N GLY A 435 -29.78 28.75 5.23
CA GLY A 435 -30.18 27.34 5.20
C GLY A 435 -31.08 27.01 4.01
N GLU A 436 -31.98 27.90 3.61
CA GLU A 436 -32.80 27.76 2.40
C GLU A 436 -31.96 27.81 1.12
N GLU A 437 -31.02 28.75 1.04
CA GLU A 437 -30.10 28.88 -0.10
C GLU A 437 -29.21 27.62 -0.24
N VAL A 438 -28.66 27.10 0.86
CA VAL A 438 -27.88 25.84 0.86
C VAL A 438 -28.72 24.67 0.36
N LYS A 439 -29.98 24.55 0.82
CA LYS A 439 -30.90 23.50 0.34
C LYS A 439 -31.21 23.65 -1.14
N ALA A 440 -31.39 24.87 -1.64
CA ALA A 440 -31.60 25.14 -3.06
C ALA A 440 -30.37 24.74 -3.90
N LEU A 441 -29.16 25.10 -3.46
CA LEU A 441 -27.91 24.75 -4.14
C LEU A 441 -27.67 23.24 -4.15
N ARG A 442 -28.02 22.52 -3.08
CA ARG A 442 -27.97 21.05 -3.02
C ARG A 442 -28.98 20.36 -3.93
N ARG A 443 -30.17 20.94 -4.08
CA ARG A 443 -31.17 20.46 -5.06
C ARG A 443 -30.71 20.71 -6.49
N GLN A 444 -30.07 21.85 -6.77
CA GLN A 444 -29.49 22.13 -8.07
C GLN A 444 -28.35 21.16 -8.40
N SER A 445 -27.40 20.93 -7.49
CA SER A 445 -26.32 19.95 -7.70
C SER A 445 -26.84 18.51 -7.83
N SER A 446 -27.92 18.18 -7.11
CA SER A 446 -28.63 16.90 -7.26
C SER A 446 -29.47 16.81 -8.55
N GLY A 447 -29.94 17.95 -9.09
CA GLY A 447 -30.66 18.04 -10.34
C GLY A 447 -29.74 18.01 -11.57
N GLU A 448 -28.57 18.64 -11.48
CA GLU A 448 -27.48 18.54 -12.46
C GLU A 448 -26.96 17.11 -12.56
N LEU A 449 -26.88 16.41 -11.41
CA LEU A 449 -26.65 14.97 -11.33
C LEU A 449 -27.64 14.11 -12.12
N LEU A 450 -28.88 14.57 -12.24
CA LEU A 450 -29.93 13.88 -12.95
C LEU A 450 -29.92 14.26 -14.44
N ALA A 451 -29.33 15.39 -14.83
CA ALA A 451 -29.34 15.90 -16.20
C ALA A 451 -28.10 15.54 -17.03
N GLN A 452 -26.96 15.31 -16.38
CA GLN A 452 -25.72 14.77 -16.98
C GLN A 452 -25.75 13.23 -16.94
#